data_AF-A0A132N9A3-F1
#
_entry.id   AF-A0A132N9A3-F1
#
_cell.length_a   1.000
_cell.length_b   1.000
_cell.length_c   1.000
_cell.angle_alpha   90.00
_cell.angle_beta   90.00
_cell.angle_gamma   90.00
#
_symmetry.space_group_name_H-M   'P 1'
#
loop_
_entity.id
_entity.type
_entity.pdbx_description
1 polymer ?
#
loop_
_entity_poly.entity_id
_entity_poly.type
_entity_poly.pdbx_seq_one_letter_code
_entity_poly.pdbx_strand_id
1 'polypeptide(L)'
;MATGLLKGLGVTFQEMFRPKVTTKYPDEPYVFPNRLRGIQKLYVEKCIVCHQCANICPTQCITIKEKPKTDPAQKKKELAVFDINFEICILCDLCTEVCPTEAIVMTSNVELAETSRADLHKDLPWLEANNTNVREVNKP
;
A
#
# COMPACT_ATOMS: atom_id res chain seq x y z
N MET A 1 45.65 0.95 28.58
CA MET A 1 44.21 0.68 28.81
C MET A 1 43.38 1.96 28.97
N ALA A 2 43.81 2.97 29.76
CA ALA A 2 43.02 4.18 30.02
C ALA A 2 42.82 5.14 28.82
N THR A 3 43.80 5.25 27.91
CA THR A 3 43.75 6.18 26.76
C THR A 3 42.64 5.86 25.76
N GLY A 4 42.34 4.57 25.55
CA GLY A 4 41.23 4.14 24.69
C GLY A 4 39.86 4.49 25.27
N LEU A 5 39.70 4.31 26.58
CA LEU A 5 38.45 4.63 27.29
C LEU A 5 38.15 6.13 27.25
N LEU A 6 39.14 6.97 27.56
CA LEU A 6 38.98 8.43 27.52
C LEU A 6 38.68 8.94 26.11
N LYS A 7 39.33 8.38 25.08
CA LYS A 7 39.05 8.73 23.68
C LYS A 7 37.62 8.34 23.28
N GLY A 8 37.13 7.18 23.71
CA GLY A 8 35.76 6.74 23.46
C GLY A 8 34.72 7.64 24.14
N LEU A 9 34.92 7.98 25.41
CA LEU A 9 34.06 8.92 26.14
C LEU A 9 34.06 10.32 25.51
N GLY A 10 35.19 10.75 24.95
CA GLY A 10 35.28 11.99 24.18
C GLY A 10 34.37 12.01 22.95
N VAL A 11 34.26 10.90 22.22
CA VAL A 11 33.33 10.77 21.09
C VAL A 11 31.88 10.82 21.57
N THR A 12 31.55 10.10 22.66
CA THR A 12 30.19 10.15 23.25
C THR A 12 29.82 11.57 23.68
N PHE A 13 30.75 12.29 24.29
CA PHE A 13 30.53 13.68 24.71
C PHE A 13 30.33 14.59 23.49
N GLN A 14 31.08 14.40 22.40
CA GLN A 14 30.85 15.14 21.15
C GLN A 14 29.47 14.88 20.56
N GLU A 15 28.99 13.63 20.59
CA GLU A 15 27.68 13.26 20.07
C GLU A 15 26.53 13.88 20.89
N MET A 16 26.73 14.04 22.21
CA MET A 16 25.73 14.63 23.12
C MET A 16 25.26 16.04 22.70
N PHE A 17 26.14 16.82 22.06
CA PHE A 17 25.84 18.18 21.59
C PHE A 17 25.44 18.25 20.12
N ARG A 18 25.39 17.13 19.39
CA ARG A 18 24.92 17.13 18.00
C ARG A 18 23.39 17.32 17.93
N PRO A 19 22.88 17.94 16.87
CA PRO A 19 21.44 18.02 16.63
C PRO A 19 20.80 16.63 16.58
N LYS A 20 19.62 16.49 17.19
CA LYS A 20 18.85 15.25 17.16
C LYS A 20 18.26 15.03 15.77
N VAL A 21 18.39 13.82 15.24
CA VAL A 21 17.78 13.40 13.97
C VAL A 21 16.36 12.83 14.13
N THR A 22 15.85 12.78 15.37
CA THR A 22 14.53 12.23 15.69
C THR A 22 13.40 13.13 15.21
N THR A 23 12.42 12.55 14.53
CA THR A 23 11.15 13.19 14.14
C THR A 23 10.06 12.90 15.19
N LYS A 24 9.14 13.83 15.42
CA LYS A 24 8.04 13.65 16.38
C LYS A 24 6.84 12.93 15.75
N TYR A 25 6.93 11.62 15.59
CA TYR A 25 5.77 10.82 15.17
C TYR A 25 4.74 10.69 16.32
N PRO A 26 3.42 10.83 16.10
CA PRO A 26 2.72 11.04 14.82
C PRO A 26 2.49 12.52 14.42
N ASP A 27 2.83 13.49 15.27
CA ASP A 27 2.56 14.92 15.04
C ASP A 27 3.27 15.49 13.79
N GLU A 28 4.45 14.99 13.48
CA GLU A 28 5.28 15.31 12.31
C GLU A 28 5.44 14.04 11.46
N PRO A 29 4.49 13.74 10.55
CA PRO A 29 4.55 12.55 9.72
C PRO A 29 5.72 12.61 8.73
N TYR A 30 6.31 11.45 8.44
CA TYR A 30 7.42 11.34 7.51
C TYR A 30 6.94 11.54 6.06
N VAL A 31 7.67 12.36 5.28
CA VAL A 31 7.39 12.56 3.86
C VAL A 31 8.00 11.42 3.05
N PHE A 32 7.15 10.51 2.61
CA PHE A 32 7.59 9.39 1.78
C PHE A 32 7.89 9.81 0.34
N PRO A 33 8.86 9.15 -0.33
CA PRO A 33 9.12 9.40 -1.75
C PRO A 33 7.92 8.95 -2.62
N ASN A 34 7.75 9.58 -3.78
CA ASN A 34 6.62 9.34 -4.70
C ASN A 34 6.45 7.88 -5.16
N ARG A 35 7.50 7.04 -5.10
CA ARG A 35 7.45 5.63 -5.51
C ARG A 35 7.38 4.64 -4.34
N LEU A 36 7.07 5.12 -3.12
CA LEU A 36 6.86 4.24 -1.98
C LEU A 36 5.77 3.22 -2.29
N ARG A 37 6.04 1.95 -1.99
CA ARG A 37 5.07 0.87 -2.10
C ARG A 37 4.23 0.78 -0.84
N GLY A 38 3.13 1.53 -0.81
CA GLY A 38 2.17 1.52 0.28
C GLY A 38 0.96 0.62 0.01
N ILE A 39 -0.14 0.99 0.65
CA ILE A 39 -1.41 0.27 0.60
C ILE A 39 -2.15 0.55 -0.72
N GLN A 40 -2.84 -0.44 -1.27
CA GLN A 40 -3.57 -0.32 -2.53
C GLN A 40 -4.82 0.57 -2.38
N LYS A 41 -5.08 1.36 -3.43
CA LYS A 41 -6.36 2.00 -3.72
C LYS A 41 -6.94 1.37 -4.99
N LEU A 42 -8.26 1.21 -5.03
CA LEU A 42 -8.98 0.78 -6.23
C LEU A 42 -9.87 1.92 -6.77
N TYR A 43 -9.82 2.13 -8.08
CA TYR A 43 -10.73 2.93 -8.88
C TYR A 43 -11.70 1.98 -9.57
N VAL A 44 -12.87 1.76 -8.95
CA VAL A 44 -13.85 0.77 -9.41
C VAL A 44 -14.34 1.09 -10.83
N GLU A 45 -14.48 2.38 -11.14
CA GLU A 45 -14.90 2.89 -12.45
C GLU A 45 -13.92 2.56 -13.59
N LYS A 46 -12.63 2.39 -13.27
CA LYS A 46 -11.58 2.04 -14.23
C LYS A 46 -11.41 0.52 -14.39
N CYS A 47 -11.91 -0.29 -13.45
CA CYS A 47 -11.73 -1.73 -13.48
C CYS A 47 -12.59 -2.39 -14.58
N ILE A 48 -11.95 -3.19 -15.44
CA ILE A 48 -12.62 -3.95 -16.51
C ILE A 48 -12.74 -5.46 -16.21
N VAL A 49 -12.41 -5.87 -14.99
CA VAL A 49 -12.49 -7.26 -14.51
C VAL A 49 -11.70 -8.24 -15.40
N CYS A 50 -10.48 -7.86 -15.77
CA CYS A 50 -9.60 -8.68 -16.62
C CYS A 50 -8.78 -9.73 -15.85
N HIS A 51 -8.79 -9.69 -14.52
CA HIS A 51 -8.07 -10.61 -13.62
C HIS A 51 -6.53 -10.60 -13.71
N GLN A 52 -5.93 -9.71 -14.49
CA GLN A 52 -4.46 -9.67 -14.64
C GLN A 52 -3.72 -9.42 -13.32
N CYS A 53 -4.23 -8.50 -12.49
CA CYS A 53 -3.66 -8.19 -11.18
C CYS A 53 -3.71 -9.38 -10.21
N ALA A 54 -4.80 -10.17 -10.23
CA ALA A 54 -4.90 -11.39 -9.44
C ALA A 54 -3.96 -12.48 -9.94
N ASN A 55 -3.87 -12.65 -11.27
CA ASN A 55 -3.03 -13.68 -11.89
C ASN A 55 -1.53 -13.44 -11.71
N ILE A 56 -1.08 -12.18 -11.73
CA ILE A 56 0.34 -11.85 -11.52
C ILE A 56 0.74 -11.89 -10.03
N CYS A 57 -0.24 -11.87 -9.11
CA CYS A 57 0.02 -11.77 -7.68
C CYS A 57 0.78 -13.01 -7.18
N PRO A 58 2.02 -12.87 -6.68
CA PRO A 58 2.84 -14.02 -6.30
C PRO A 58 2.29 -14.78 -5.10
N THR A 59 1.49 -14.12 -4.26
CA THR A 59 0.86 -14.73 -3.08
C THR A 59 -0.61 -15.04 -3.27
N GLN A 60 -1.18 -14.75 -4.45
CA GLN A 60 -2.59 -14.97 -4.77
C GLN A 60 -3.55 -14.33 -3.74
N CYS A 61 -3.19 -13.16 -3.21
CA CYS A 61 -3.94 -12.49 -2.15
C CYS A 61 -5.19 -11.73 -2.63
N ILE A 62 -5.41 -11.65 -3.95
CA ILE A 62 -6.47 -10.85 -4.57
C ILE A 62 -7.62 -11.75 -5.00
N THR A 63 -8.82 -11.49 -4.50
CA THR A 63 -10.05 -12.18 -4.93
C THR A 63 -10.90 -11.26 -5.78
N ILE A 64 -11.26 -11.70 -6.99
CA ILE A 64 -12.09 -10.92 -7.92
C ILE A 64 -13.31 -11.76 -8.34
N LYS A 65 -14.51 -11.19 -8.26
CA LYS A 65 -15.74 -11.80 -8.79
C LYS A 65 -16.51 -10.81 -9.67
N GLU A 66 -17.10 -11.34 -10.73
CA GLU A 66 -17.97 -10.60 -11.65
C GLU A 66 -19.42 -10.69 -11.19
N LYS A 67 -20.21 -9.63 -11.44
CA LYS A 67 -21.66 -9.71 -11.25
C LYS A 67 -22.27 -10.69 -12.26
N PRO A 68 -23.34 -11.41 -11.89
CA PRO A 68 -24.11 -12.19 -12.85
C PRO A 68 -24.60 -11.29 -13.99
N LYS A 69 -24.53 -11.78 -15.22
CA LYS A 69 -25.13 -11.07 -16.37
C LYS A 69 -26.64 -11.06 -16.20
N THR A 70 -27.23 -9.88 -16.06
CA THR A 70 -28.69 -9.69 -16.05
C THR A 70 -29.27 -9.56 -17.46
N ASP A 71 -28.47 -9.12 -18.44
CA ASP A 71 -28.83 -9.02 -19.84
C ASP A 71 -27.78 -9.74 -20.73
N PRO A 72 -28.18 -10.72 -21.57
CA PRO A 72 -27.29 -11.38 -22.54
C PRO A 72 -26.59 -10.41 -23.51
N ALA A 73 -27.18 -9.25 -23.80
CA ALA A 73 -26.58 -8.22 -24.65
C ALA A 73 -25.48 -7.41 -23.94
N GLN A 74 -25.40 -7.48 -22.61
CA GLN A 74 -24.39 -6.77 -21.82
C GLN A 74 -23.00 -7.40 -22.04
N LYS A 75 -22.19 -6.72 -22.87
CA LYS A 75 -20.82 -7.15 -23.17
C LYS A 75 -19.82 -6.78 -22.07
N LYS A 76 -20.08 -5.70 -21.32
CA LYS A 76 -19.17 -5.21 -20.27
C LYS A 76 -19.34 -6.04 -18.99
N LYS A 77 -18.22 -6.51 -18.43
CA LYS A 77 -18.18 -7.14 -17.11
C LYS A 77 -18.31 -6.07 -16.02
N GLU A 78 -19.09 -6.36 -15.00
CA GLU A 78 -19.19 -5.52 -13.81
C GLU A 78 -18.52 -6.20 -12.62
N LEU A 79 -17.78 -5.43 -11.86
CA LEU A 79 -17.09 -5.90 -10.66
C LEU A 79 -18.11 -6.11 -9.52
N ALA A 80 -18.10 -7.29 -8.91
CA ALA A 80 -18.92 -7.61 -7.74
C ALA A 80 -18.10 -7.65 -6.45
N VAL A 81 -16.92 -8.27 -6.52
CA VAL A 81 -16.01 -8.44 -5.39
C VAL A 81 -14.61 -8.11 -5.85
N PHE A 82 -13.88 -7.35 -5.04
CA PHE A 82 -12.45 -7.14 -5.17
C PHE A 82 -11.88 -7.02 -3.77
N ASP A 83 -11.29 -8.10 -3.29
CA ASP A 83 -10.76 -8.16 -1.94
C ASP A 83 -9.26 -8.41 -1.98
N ILE A 84 -8.53 -7.83 -1.03
CA ILE A 84 -7.09 -8.07 -0.84
C ILE A 84 -6.87 -8.57 0.59
N ASN A 85 -6.28 -9.76 0.71
CA ASN A 85 -5.79 -10.25 1.98
C ASN A 85 -4.38 -9.69 2.26
N PHE A 86 -4.30 -8.67 3.10
CA PHE A 86 -3.03 -8.06 3.47
C PHE A 86 -2.19 -8.89 4.45
N GLU A 87 -2.72 -9.97 5.01
CA GLU A 87 -1.92 -10.89 5.82
C GLU A 87 -0.81 -11.57 5.00
N ILE A 88 -1.07 -11.78 3.70
CA ILE A 88 -0.16 -12.46 2.78
C ILE A 88 0.28 -11.55 1.62
N CYS A 89 -0.18 -10.30 1.57
CA CYS A 89 0.28 -9.34 0.57
C CYS A 89 1.73 -8.92 0.89
N ILE A 90 2.62 -9.01 -0.11
CA ILE A 90 4.04 -8.63 0.05
C ILE A 90 4.34 -7.21 -0.46
N LEU A 91 3.32 -6.42 -0.79
CA LEU A 91 3.44 -5.02 -1.25
C LEU A 91 4.48 -4.84 -2.39
N CYS A 92 4.45 -5.72 -3.39
CA CYS A 92 5.46 -5.75 -4.46
C CYS A 92 5.19 -4.81 -5.66
N ASP A 93 3.99 -4.23 -5.77
CA ASP A 93 3.54 -3.32 -6.85
C ASP A 93 3.24 -4.01 -8.20
N LEU A 94 3.37 -5.34 -8.33
CA LEU A 94 3.10 -6.04 -9.59
C LEU A 94 1.66 -5.90 -10.09
N CYS A 95 0.69 -5.83 -9.16
CA CYS A 95 -0.72 -5.68 -9.51
C CYS A 95 -1.03 -4.33 -10.15
N THR A 96 -0.27 -3.28 -9.83
CA THR A 96 -0.47 -1.93 -10.38
C THR A 96 0.17 -1.82 -11.76
N GLU A 97 1.39 -2.32 -11.90
CA GLU A 97 2.16 -2.31 -13.15
C GLU A 97 1.49 -3.14 -14.25
N VAL A 98 0.82 -4.25 -13.90
CA VAL A 98 0.10 -5.08 -14.87
C VAL A 98 -1.28 -4.52 -15.23
N CYS A 99 -1.82 -3.56 -14.47
CA CYS A 99 -3.20 -3.13 -14.66
C CYS A 99 -3.30 -2.25 -15.93
N PRO A 100 -4.00 -2.70 -16.99
CA PRO A 100 -4.01 -1.99 -18.27
C PRO A 100 -4.81 -0.67 -18.24
N THR A 101 -5.63 -0.47 -17.20
CA THR A 101 -6.47 0.71 -17.04
C THR A 101 -6.13 1.51 -15.78
N GLU A 102 -5.03 1.16 -15.10
CA GLU A 102 -4.59 1.81 -13.85
C GLU A 102 -5.70 1.86 -12.79
N ALA A 103 -6.53 0.82 -12.74
CA ALA A 103 -7.64 0.73 -11.80
C ALA A 103 -7.15 0.46 -10.37
N ILE A 104 -6.14 -0.38 -10.20
CA ILE A 104 -5.51 -0.63 -8.90
C ILE A 104 -4.17 0.10 -8.86
N VAL A 105 -3.98 0.93 -7.85
CA VAL A 105 -2.77 1.75 -7.68
C VAL A 105 -2.25 1.63 -6.26
N MET A 106 -0.97 1.89 -6.06
CA MET A 106 -0.40 2.03 -4.71
C MET A 106 -0.45 3.49 -4.25
N THR A 107 -0.80 3.66 -2.98
CA THR A 107 -0.64 4.91 -2.23
C THR A 107 0.75 4.97 -1.57
N SER A 108 1.09 6.09 -0.95
CA SER A 108 2.19 6.18 0.02
C SER A 108 1.71 6.08 1.47
N ASN A 109 0.49 5.57 1.70
CA ASN A 109 0.03 5.21 3.04
C ASN A 109 0.70 3.89 3.49
N VAL A 110 1.17 3.87 4.74
CA VAL A 110 1.85 2.73 5.37
C VAL A 110 1.13 2.24 6.64
N GLU A 111 0.12 2.97 7.10
CA GLU A 111 -0.57 2.71 8.36
C GLU A 111 -1.67 1.65 8.16
N LEU A 112 -1.26 0.38 8.13
CA LEU A 112 -2.13 -0.79 7.95
C LEU A 112 -2.30 -1.63 9.22
N ALA A 113 -1.79 -1.16 10.36
CA ALA A 113 -1.82 -1.93 11.59
C ALA A 113 -3.28 -2.15 12.04
N GLU A 114 -3.61 -3.40 12.35
CA GLU A 114 -4.94 -3.81 12.81
C GLU A 114 -4.83 -4.67 14.07
N THR A 115 -5.94 -4.81 14.79
CA THR A 115 -5.97 -5.59 16.05
C THR A 115 -6.39 -7.05 15.85
N SER A 116 -6.98 -7.39 14.71
CA SER A 116 -7.32 -8.76 14.34
C SER A 116 -6.85 -9.10 12.92
N ARG A 117 -6.68 -10.41 12.67
CA ARG A 117 -6.32 -10.90 11.31
C ARG A 117 -7.45 -10.70 10.31
N ALA A 118 -8.70 -10.77 10.76
CA ALA A 118 -9.86 -10.57 9.89
C ALA A 118 -9.87 -9.14 9.32
N ASP A 119 -9.42 -8.17 10.11
CA ASP A 119 -9.36 -6.77 9.69
C ASP A 119 -8.29 -6.52 8.62
N LEU A 120 -7.32 -7.42 8.41
CA LEU A 120 -6.36 -7.33 7.31
C LEU A 120 -6.94 -7.77 5.96
N HIS A 121 -8.14 -8.35 5.96
CA HIS A 121 -8.86 -8.64 4.72
C HIS A 121 -9.68 -7.41 4.31
N LYS A 122 -9.18 -6.66 3.33
CA LYS A 122 -9.82 -5.42 2.89
C LYS A 122 -10.68 -5.67 1.66
N ASP A 123 -11.93 -5.24 1.76
CA ASP A 123 -12.95 -5.41 0.73
C ASP A 123 -12.95 -4.24 -0.28
N LEU A 124 -13.79 -4.38 -1.31
CA LEU A 124 -13.92 -3.38 -2.38
C LEU A 124 -14.26 -1.98 -1.85
N PRO A 125 -15.27 -1.77 -0.97
CA PRO A 125 -15.56 -0.45 -0.40
C PRO A 125 -14.37 0.16 0.34
N TRP A 126 -13.63 -0.62 1.13
CA TRP A 126 -12.46 -0.12 1.84
C TRP A 126 -11.35 0.32 0.88
N LEU A 127 -11.07 -0.50 -0.15
CA LEU A 127 -10.05 -0.21 -1.16
C LEU A 127 -10.41 1.02 -2.01
N GLU A 128 -11.69 1.22 -2.30
CA GLU A 128 -12.20 2.40 -2.99
C GLU A 128 -12.09 3.66 -2.12
N ALA A 129 -12.38 3.53 -0.82
CA ALA A 129 -12.30 4.64 0.13
C ALA A 129 -10.87 5.05 0.51
N ASN A 130 -9.86 4.20 0.28
CA ASN A 130 -8.46 4.46 0.63
C ASN A 130 -7.82 5.57 -0.26
N ASN A 131 -8.16 6.82 0.02
CA ASN A 131 -7.69 8.01 -0.71
C ASN A 131 -6.50 8.72 -0.04
N THR A 132 -5.95 8.13 1.02
CA THR A 132 -4.86 8.72 1.80
C THR A 132 -3.55 8.62 1.02
N ASN A 133 -2.90 9.76 0.78
CA ASN A 133 -1.58 9.83 0.16
C ASN A 133 -1.46 9.06 -1.18
N VAL A 134 -2.47 9.16 -2.05
CA VAL A 134 -2.38 8.59 -3.41
C VAL A 134 -1.27 9.32 -4.18
N ARG A 135 -0.38 8.58 -4.84
CA ARG A 135 0.70 9.13 -5.68
C ARG A 135 0.11 10.09 -6.71
N GLU A 136 0.73 11.26 -6.92
CA GLU A 136 0.18 12.31 -7.78
C GLU A 136 -0.10 11.84 -9.21
N VAL A 137 0.79 11.02 -9.78
CA VAL A 137 0.65 10.44 -11.12
C VAL A 137 -0.53 9.49 -11.27
N ASN A 138 -1.07 8.99 -10.15
CA ASN A 138 -2.17 8.02 -10.12
C ASN A 138 -3.52 8.66 -9.74
N LYS A 139 -3.55 9.97 -9.43
CA LYS A 139 -4.81 10.69 -9.17
C LYS A 139 -5.61 10.78 -10.48
N PRO A 140 -6.96 10.71 -10.44
CA PRO A 140 -7.81 10.76 -11.63
C PRO A 140 -7.64 12.03 -12.45
#